data_AF-A0A9X0BBU2-F1
#
_entry.id   AF-A0A9X0BBU2-F1
#
_cell.length_a   1.000
_cell.length_b   1.000
_cell.length_c   1.000
_cell.angle_alpha   90.00
_cell.angle_beta   90.00
_cell.angle_gamma   90.00
#
_symmetry.space_group_name_H-M   'P 1'
#
loop_
_entity.id
_entity.type
_entity.pdbx_description
1 polymer ?
#
loop_
_entity_poly.entity_id
_entity_poly.type
_entity_poly.pdbx_seq_one_letter_code
_entity_poly.pdbx_strand_id
1 'polypeptide(L)'
;MRFYDCWSKLTPFSLIEYDRVVQLDSDMAILQNMDELMDITLDAASMNGTGDRVFAASHACVCNPLNKPHYPRDWVPVNCAYSTQHNTPDIAQTAGPPATVGLGIPNGGLQVVNPSQAIYDKILEQLASSTTLQYDFADQSLLGDIFYGRWVALPYVYNALKTLRWKGIHDTIWRDKSVKNVHYILSPKPWDELADGQGHDPSHVWWISLNAERLAEEQQRGLTDGF
;
A
#
# COMPACT_ATOMS: atom_id res chain seq x y z
N MET A 1 -1.35 11.92 -21.25
CA MET A 1 -0.62 12.44 -20.07
C MET A 1 -1.35 11.96 -18.80
N ARG A 2 -1.29 10.65 -18.48
CA ARG A 2 -2.07 10.00 -17.40
C ARG A 2 -1.24 9.68 -16.15
N PHE A 3 0.09 9.87 -16.22
CA PHE A 3 1.04 9.33 -15.24
C PHE A 3 1.82 10.41 -14.45
N TYR A 4 1.53 11.71 -14.62
CA TYR A 4 2.31 12.78 -13.97
C TYR A 4 2.32 12.62 -12.43
N ASP A 5 1.17 12.26 -11.84
CA ASP A 5 1.05 12.08 -10.39
C ASP A 5 1.49 10.69 -9.89
N CYS A 6 1.54 9.67 -10.77
CA CYS A 6 1.93 8.31 -10.42
C CYS A 6 3.42 8.20 -10.02
N TRP A 7 4.26 9.14 -10.49
CA TRP A 7 5.70 9.11 -10.24
C TRP A 7 6.11 9.75 -8.91
N SER A 8 5.22 10.53 -8.28
CA SER A 8 5.47 11.08 -6.93
C SER A 8 5.72 9.98 -5.89
N LYS A 9 5.14 8.80 -6.09
CA LYS A 9 5.32 7.62 -5.23
C LYS A 9 6.70 6.96 -5.33
N LEU A 10 7.53 7.41 -6.26
CA LEU A 10 8.91 6.95 -6.44
C LEU A 10 9.91 7.98 -5.88
N THR A 11 9.45 9.18 -5.58
CA THR A 11 10.26 10.24 -4.97
C THR A 11 10.91 9.86 -3.64
N PRO A 12 10.35 8.99 -2.75
CA PRO A 12 11.04 8.60 -1.53
C PRO A 12 12.45 8.06 -1.74
N PHE A 13 12.69 7.37 -2.86
CA PHE A 13 14.01 6.83 -3.19
C PHE A 13 15.05 7.93 -3.45
N SER A 14 14.64 9.15 -3.81
CA SER A 14 15.53 10.27 -4.09
C SER A 14 15.79 11.18 -2.87
N LEU A 15 15.10 10.98 -1.75
CA LEU A 15 15.23 11.82 -0.55
C LEU A 15 16.45 11.42 0.28
N ILE A 16 17.64 11.50 -0.33
CA ILE A 16 18.93 11.04 0.21
C ILE A 16 19.42 11.82 1.44
N GLU A 17 18.73 12.91 1.81
CA GLU A 17 18.94 13.61 3.06
C GLU A 17 18.38 12.87 4.29
N TYR A 18 17.60 11.81 4.09
CA TYR A 18 17.08 10.93 5.14
C TYR A 18 17.67 9.52 5.04
N ASP A 19 17.93 8.90 6.19
CA ASP A 19 18.36 7.49 6.25
C ASP A 19 17.21 6.50 5.96
N ARG A 20 15.98 6.93 6.23
CA ARG A 20 14.76 6.12 6.16
C ARG A 20 13.57 7.01 5.82
N VAL A 21 12.75 6.56 4.88
CA VAL A 21 11.47 7.20 4.55
C VAL A 21 10.37 6.14 4.56
N VAL A 22 9.27 6.44 5.25
CA VAL A 22 8.03 5.67 5.22
C VAL A 22 6.97 6.52 4.52
N GLN A 23 6.66 6.21 3.26
CA GLN A 23 5.61 6.90 2.50
C GLN A 23 4.27 6.21 2.72
N LEU A 24 3.21 7.00 2.90
CA LEU A 24 1.82 6.59 2.90
C LEU A 24 1.05 7.38 1.82
N ASP A 25 0.08 6.74 1.16
CA ASP A 25 -0.91 7.43 0.33
C ASP A 25 -1.85 8.28 1.20
N SER A 26 -2.45 9.32 0.61
CA SER A 26 -3.32 10.26 1.31
C SER A 26 -4.72 9.72 1.63
N ASP A 27 -5.11 8.60 1.04
CA ASP A 27 -6.39 7.93 1.27
C ASP A 27 -6.28 6.78 2.29
N MET A 28 -5.41 6.98 3.28
CA MET A 28 -5.15 6.05 4.37
C MET A 28 -5.61 6.62 5.73
N ALA A 29 -5.93 5.74 6.68
CA ALA A 29 -6.14 6.13 8.07
C ALA A 29 -5.33 5.23 9.02
N ILE A 30 -4.48 5.87 9.81
CA ILE A 30 -3.67 5.22 10.83
C ILE A 30 -4.54 5.01 12.08
N LEU A 31 -4.69 3.75 12.48
CA LEU A 31 -5.48 3.33 13.64
C LEU A 31 -4.61 2.98 14.85
N GLN A 32 -3.35 2.63 14.62
CA GLN A 32 -2.38 2.26 15.64
C GLN A 32 -0.99 2.74 15.24
N ASN A 33 -0.11 2.94 16.23
CA ASN A 33 1.30 3.27 15.98
C ASN A 33 1.96 2.23 15.05
N MET A 34 2.85 2.70 14.17
CA MET A 34 3.60 1.89 13.20
C MET A 34 5.08 2.27 13.18
N ASP A 35 5.62 2.82 14.26
CA ASP A 35 7.00 3.33 14.29
C ASP A 35 8.02 2.22 14.06
N GLU A 36 7.67 0.96 14.35
CA GLU A 36 8.49 -0.20 14.04
C GLU A 36 8.82 -0.36 12.55
N LEU A 37 8.09 0.31 11.64
CA LEU A 37 8.43 0.38 10.22
C LEU A 37 9.79 1.08 9.99
N MET A 38 10.19 1.98 10.89
CA MET A 38 11.50 2.64 10.85
C MET A 38 12.64 1.67 11.15
N ASP A 39 12.38 0.60 11.91
CA ASP A 39 13.39 -0.36 12.36
C ASP A 39 13.51 -1.60 11.47
N ILE A 40 12.67 -1.72 10.43
CA ILE A 40 12.72 -2.86 9.51
C ILE A 40 14.09 -2.94 8.85
N THR A 41 14.67 -4.13 8.84
CA THR A 41 15.96 -4.38 8.20
C THR A 41 15.81 -4.38 6.69
N LEU A 42 16.36 -3.34 6.06
CA LEU A 42 16.56 -3.22 4.61
C LEU A 42 18.04 -3.27 4.29
N ASP A 43 18.36 -3.51 3.02
CA ASP A 43 19.75 -3.46 2.58
C ASP A 43 20.30 -2.04 2.63
N ALA A 44 21.60 -1.92 2.87
CA ALA A 44 22.26 -0.62 2.98
C ALA A 44 22.19 0.12 1.64
N ALA A 45 22.03 1.45 1.68
CA ALA A 45 22.02 2.29 0.48
C ALA A 45 23.26 2.09 -0.41
N SER A 46 24.41 1.74 0.20
CA SER A 46 25.68 1.43 -0.48
C SER A 46 25.63 0.18 -1.37
N MET A 47 24.63 -0.69 -1.21
CA MET A 47 24.41 -1.84 -2.09
C MET A 47 23.74 -1.46 -3.42
N ASN A 48 23.36 -0.18 -3.61
CA ASN A 48 22.87 0.36 -4.87
C ASN A 48 21.72 -0.46 -5.49
N GLY A 49 20.83 -1.00 -4.65
CA GLY A 49 19.66 -1.79 -5.09
C GLY A 49 20.01 -3.15 -5.69
N THR A 50 21.19 -3.71 -5.40
CA THR A 50 21.60 -5.05 -5.86
C THR A 50 21.33 -6.18 -4.86
N GLY A 51 20.94 -5.82 -3.63
CA GLY A 51 20.55 -6.79 -2.61
C GLY A 51 19.11 -7.32 -2.79
N ASP A 52 18.67 -8.07 -1.79
CA ASP A 52 17.40 -8.82 -1.74
C ASP A 52 16.30 -8.11 -0.94
N ARG A 53 16.63 -7.01 -0.24
CA ARG A 53 15.71 -6.25 0.63
C ARG A 53 15.80 -4.77 0.29
N VAL A 54 15.52 -4.45 -0.97
CA VAL A 54 15.69 -3.10 -1.53
C VAL A 54 14.73 -2.09 -0.88
N PHE A 55 13.51 -2.52 -0.61
CA PHE A 55 12.48 -1.76 0.10
C PHE A 55 11.52 -2.71 0.81
N ALA A 56 10.57 -2.18 1.59
CA ALA A 56 9.44 -2.96 2.12
C ALA A 56 8.09 -2.38 1.68
N ALA A 57 7.13 -3.26 1.45
CA ALA A 57 5.74 -2.92 1.12
C ALA A 57 4.82 -4.09 1.50
N SER A 58 3.50 -3.90 1.44
CA SER A 58 2.56 -5.04 1.44
C SER A 58 2.24 -5.46 0.00
N HIS A 59 1.74 -6.68 -0.21
CA HIS A 59 1.32 -7.13 -1.54
C HIS A 59 0.12 -6.33 -2.06
N ALA A 60 0.05 -6.11 -3.37
CA ALA A 60 -1.18 -5.71 -4.03
C ALA A 60 -2.20 -6.86 -3.97
N CYS A 61 -3.48 -6.53 -3.79
CA CYS A 61 -4.56 -7.50 -3.91
C CYS A 61 -4.97 -7.62 -5.39
N VAL A 62 -4.68 -8.77 -5.98
CA VAL A 62 -4.97 -9.06 -7.39
C VAL A 62 -6.25 -9.88 -7.55
N CYS A 63 -7.18 -9.84 -6.60
CA CYS A 63 -8.44 -10.59 -6.69
C CYS A 63 -9.49 -9.96 -7.62
N ASN A 64 -9.30 -8.68 -8.02
CA ASN A 64 -10.26 -7.89 -8.80
C ASN A 64 -11.73 -8.04 -8.32
N PRO A 65 -12.04 -7.71 -7.05
CA PRO A 65 -13.35 -7.99 -6.44
C PRO A 65 -14.53 -7.30 -7.15
N LEU A 66 -14.26 -6.22 -7.89
CA LEU A 66 -15.27 -5.47 -8.64
C LEU A 66 -15.34 -5.87 -10.13
N ASN A 67 -14.63 -6.93 -10.55
CA ASN A 67 -14.57 -7.41 -11.94
C ASN A 67 -14.31 -6.29 -12.96
N LYS A 68 -13.38 -5.38 -12.65
CA LYS A 68 -13.06 -4.26 -13.53
C LYS A 68 -12.46 -4.81 -14.83
N PRO A 69 -13.04 -4.47 -16.01
CA PRO A 69 -12.66 -5.11 -17.28
C PRO A 69 -11.28 -4.69 -17.80
N HIS A 70 -10.74 -3.58 -17.29
CA HIS A 70 -9.42 -3.09 -17.65
C HIS A 70 -8.31 -3.61 -16.72
N TYR A 71 -8.64 -4.41 -15.71
CA TYR A 71 -7.60 -5.06 -14.90
C TYR A 71 -7.03 -6.25 -15.67
N PRO A 72 -5.75 -6.62 -15.45
CA PRO A 72 -5.14 -7.77 -16.11
C PRO A 72 -5.93 -9.06 -15.87
N ARG A 73 -5.93 -9.96 -16.86
CA ARG A 73 -6.76 -11.19 -16.82
C ARG A 73 -6.30 -12.21 -15.78
N ASP A 74 -5.03 -12.14 -15.41
CA ASP A 74 -4.41 -12.96 -14.38
C ASP A 74 -4.62 -12.40 -12.97
N TRP A 75 -5.32 -11.26 -12.82
CA TRP A 75 -5.79 -10.77 -11.52
C TRP A 75 -7.02 -11.57 -11.09
N VAL A 76 -6.75 -12.75 -10.54
CA VAL A 76 -7.74 -13.68 -9.99
C VAL A 76 -7.32 -14.18 -8.60
N PRO A 77 -8.26 -14.61 -7.75
CA PRO A 77 -7.96 -15.01 -6.36
C PRO A 77 -6.87 -16.08 -6.21
N VAL A 78 -6.77 -17.03 -7.14
CA VAL A 78 -5.75 -18.09 -7.11
C VAL A 78 -4.32 -17.54 -7.29
N ASN A 79 -4.17 -16.37 -7.92
CA ASN A 79 -2.89 -15.69 -8.12
C ASN A 79 -2.58 -14.65 -7.04
N CYS A 80 -3.48 -14.42 -6.09
CA CYS A 80 -3.29 -13.43 -5.04
C CYS A 80 -2.41 -13.98 -3.90
N ALA A 81 -1.36 -13.23 -3.55
CA ALA A 81 -0.42 -13.64 -2.49
C ALA A 81 -1.13 -13.86 -1.14
N TYR A 82 -2.12 -13.02 -0.82
CA TYR A 82 -2.91 -13.15 0.42
C TYR A 82 -3.73 -14.44 0.50
N SER A 83 -4.09 -15.06 -0.63
CA SER A 83 -4.80 -16.35 -0.64
C SER A 83 -3.97 -17.46 -0.04
N THR A 84 -2.64 -17.37 -0.11
CA THR A 84 -1.73 -18.40 0.42
C THR A 84 -1.71 -18.45 1.95
N GLN A 85 -2.14 -17.38 2.61
CA GLN A 85 -2.19 -17.30 4.07
C GLN A 85 -3.57 -17.62 4.66
N HIS A 86 -4.56 -17.95 3.82
CA HIS A 86 -5.92 -18.30 4.29
C HIS A 86 -5.93 -19.50 5.26
N ASN A 87 -5.00 -20.44 5.10
CA ASN A 87 -4.86 -21.60 6.00
C ASN A 87 -4.06 -21.28 7.28
N THR A 88 -3.44 -20.09 7.36
CA THR A 88 -2.62 -19.65 8.48
C THR A 88 -2.93 -18.18 8.84
N PRO A 89 -4.20 -17.86 9.18
CA PRO A 89 -4.64 -16.47 9.33
C PRO A 89 -3.98 -15.73 10.49
N ASP A 90 -3.54 -16.44 11.53
CA ASP A 90 -2.82 -15.81 12.65
C ASP A 90 -1.41 -15.34 12.23
N ILE A 91 -0.75 -16.07 11.33
CA ILE A 91 0.55 -15.67 10.76
C ILE A 91 0.41 -14.41 9.89
N ALA A 92 -0.72 -14.26 9.19
CA ALA A 92 -0.98 -13.11 8.32
C ALA A 92 -0.98 -11.76 9.07
N GLN A 93 -1.17 -11.77 10.40
CA GLN A 93 -1.15 -10.55 11.20
C GLN A 93 0.27 -9.99 11.40
N THR A 94 1.29 -10.86 11.32
CA THR A 94 2.67 -10.53 11.70
C THR A 94 3.68 -10.77 10.58
N ALA A 95 3.33 -11.51 9.53
CA ALA A 95 4.18 -11.75 8.38
C ALA A 95 3.40 -11.60 7.07
N GLY A 96 4.01 -10.92 6.07
CA GLY A 96 3.51 -10.92 4.70
C GLY A 96 3.88 -12.23 3.99
N PRO A 97 3.13 -12.64 2.95
CA PRO A 97 3.58 -13.70 2.05
C PRO A 97 4.94 -13.34 1.42
N PRO A 98 5.85 -14.28 1.16
CA PRO A 98 7.11 -13.96 0.49
C PRO A 98 6.92 -13.16 -0.81
N ALA A 99 7.87 -12.29 -1.14
CA ALA A 99 7.81 -11.37 -2.28
C ALA A 99 7.65 -12.06 -3.66
N THR A 100 7.90 -13.36 -3.73
CA THR A 100 7.79 -14.19 -4.95
C THR A 100 6.48 -14.98 -5.04
N VAL A 101 5.58 -14.87 -4.04
CA VAL A 101 4.32 -15.62 -3.99
C VAL A 101 3.20 -14.89 -4.73
N GLY A 102 2.31 -15.66 -5.38
CA GLY A 102 1.28 -15.11 -6.24
C GLY A 102 1.92 -14.43 -7.45
N LEU A 103 1.43 -13.24 -7.81
CA LEU A 103 2.09 -12.41 -8.81
C LEU A 103 3.31 -11.64 -8.27
N GLY A 104 3.54 -11.62 -6.95
CA GLY A 104 4.70 -10.95 -6.34
C GLY A 104 4.72 -9.43 -6.51
N ILE A 105 3.55 -8.80 -6.65
CA ILE A 105 3.41 -7.37 -6.95
C ILE A 105 3.27 -6.60 -5.62
N PRO A 106 4.17 -5.64 -5.32
CA PRO A 106 4.02 -4.76 -4.17
C PRO A 106 2.87 -3.76 -4.40
N ASN A 107 2.17 -3.38 -3.34
CA ASN A 107 1.25 -2.25 -3.36
C ASN A 107 1.98 -0.95 -3.10
N GLY A 108 1.74 0.06 -3.95
CA GLY A 108 2.46 1.33 -3.92
C GLY A 108 2.02 2.29 -2.83
N GLY A 109 0.94 1.98 -2.10
CA GLY A 109 0.36 2.92 -1.13
C GLY A 109 1.13 3.06 0.17
N LEU A 110 1.86 2.04 0.60
CA LEU A 110 2.80 2.17 1.72
C LEU A 110 4.13 1.55 1.33
N GLN A 111 5.20 2.35 1.43
CA GLN A 111 6.55 1.93 1.11
C GLN A 111 7.51 2.37 2.22
N VAL A 112 8.42 1.47 2.59
CA VAL A 112 9.54 1.75 3.49
C VAL A 112 10.82 1.65 2.68
N VAL A 113 11.60 2.71 2.62
CA VAL A 113 12.82 2.77 1.80
C VAL A 113 14.00 3.30 2.61
N ASN A 114 15.19 2.81 2.30
CA ASN A 114 16.44 3.52 2.55
C ASN A 114 16.74 4.31 1.26
N PRO A 115 16.57 5.64 1.24
CA PRO A 115 16.80 6.44 0.04
C PRO A 115 18.20 6.23 -0.55
N SER A 116 18.29 6.17 -1.87
CA SER A 116 19.56 5.95 -2.58
C SER A 116 19.44 6.46 -4.01
N GLN A 117 20.31 7.40 -4.38
CA GLN A 117 20.36 7.94 -5.74
C GLN A 117 20.52 6.82 -6.77
N ALA A 118 21.35 5.80 -6.50
CA ALA A 118 21.55 4.69 -7.43
C ALA A 118 20.30 3.80 -7.62
N ILE A 119 19.46 3.66 -6.60
CA ILE A 119 18.17 2.97 -6.72
C ILE A 119 17.21 3.84 -7.54
N TYR A 120 17.17 5.15 -7.25
CA TYR A 120 16.32 6.09 -7.97
C TYR A 120 16.70 6.22 -9.45
N ASP A 121 17.99 6.22 -9.78
CA ASP A 121 18.46 6.24 -11.16
C ASP A 121 18.00 5.00 -11.94
N LYS A 122 18.03 3.80 -11.34
CA LYS A 122 17.47 2.58 -11.95
C LYS A 122 15.97 2.69 -12.22
N ILE A 123 15.25 3.31 -11.28
CA ILE A 123 13.83 3.60 -11.43
C ILE A 123 13.63 4.54 -12.62
N LEU A 124 14.36 5.66 -12.69
CA LEU A 124 14.28 6.62 -13.79
C LEU A 124 14.66 6.00 -15.16
N GLU A 125 15.67 5.14 -15.20
CA GLU A 125 16.07 4.41 -16.41
C GLU A 125 14.93 3.51 -16.92
N GLN A 126 14.29 2.75 -16.03
CA GLN A 126 13.15 1.91 -16.40
C GLN A 126 11.96 2.77 -16.83
N LEU A 127 11.73 3.92 -16.18
CA LEU A 127 10.70 4.90 -16.56
C LEU A 127 10.91 5.48 -17.96
N ALA A 128 12.16 5.70 -18.35
CA ALA A 128 12.52 6.19 -19.68
C ALA A 128 12.42 5.10 -20.77
N SER A 129 12.26 3.83 -20.39
CA SER A 129 12.14 2.71 -21.33
C SER A 129 10.76 2.63 -21.99
N SER A 130 10.69 2.05 -23.20
CA SER A 130 9.43 1.85 -23.94
C SER A 130 8.47 0.85 -23.29
N THR A 131 8.94 0.07 -22.30
CA THR A 131 8.14 -0.90 -21.52
C THR A 131 7.07 -0.21 -20.66
N THR A 132 7.31 1.03 -20.24
CA THR A 132 6.39 1.80 -19.38
C THR A 132 5.04 2.11 -20.01
N LEU A 133 4.96 2.11 -21.36
CA LEU A 133 3.72 2.32 -22.10
C LEU A 133 2.70 1.18 -21.90
N GLN A 134 3.12 0.04 -21.33
CA GLN A 134 2.29 -1.15 -21.15
C GLN A 134 1.82 -1.37 -19.70
N TYR A 135 2.21 -0.51 -18.75
CA TYR A 135 1.81 -0.72 -17.35
C TYR A 135 0.40 -0.19 -17.07
N ASP A 136 -0.52 -1.11 -16.78
CA ASP A 136 -1.87 -0.79 -16.31
C ASP A 136 -1.84 -0.14 -14.90
N PHE A 137 -0.79 -0.43 -14.10
CA PHE A 137 -0.51 0.15 -12.78
C PHE A 137 0.96 0.56 -12.66
N ALA A 138 1.27 1.74 -13.18
CA ALA A 138 2.63 2.15 -13.52
C ALA A 138 3.64 2.21 -12.35
N ASP A 139 3.22 2.45 -11.11
CA ASP A 139 4.09 2.48 -9.94
C ASP A 139 4.38 1.06 -9.39
N GLN A 140 3.31 0.28 -9.21
CA GLN A 140 3.35 -1.07 -8.61
C GLN A 140 4.00 -2.08 -9.54
N SER A 141 3.68 -2.03 -10.84
CA SER A 141 4.29 -2.89 -11.84
C SER A 141 5.76 -2.55 -12.06
N LEU A 142 6.16 -1.28 -11.96
CA LEU A 142 7.54 -0.86 -12.13
C LEU A 142 8.44 -1.39 -11.00
N LEU A 143 8.07 -1.17 -9.74
CA LEU A 143 8.84 -1.67 -8.60
C LEU A 143 8.84 -3.20 -8.55
N GLY A 144 7.70 -3.82 -8.87
CA GLY A 144 7.58 -5.27 -9.01
C GLY A 144 8.51 -5.84 -10.07
N ASP A 145 8.69 -5.16 -11.20
CA ASP A 145 9.56 -5.61 -12.29
C ASP A 145 11.05 -5.41 -11.99
N ILE A 146 11.46 -4.21 -11.54
CA ILE A 146 12.87 -3.89 -11.30
C ILE A 146 13.41 -4.72 -10.11
N PHE A 147 12.59 -4.92 -9.08
CA PHE A 147 12.98 -5.53 -7.81
C PHE A 147 12.18 -6.79 -7.50
N TYR A 148 11.75 -7.54 -8.53
CA TYR A 148 11.01 -8.79 -8.35
C TYR A 148 11.70 -9.71 -7.34
N GLY A 149 10.95 -10.13 -6.31
CA GLY A 149 11.46 -11.00 -5.24
C GLY A 149 12.50 -10.36 -4.30
N ARG A 150 12.91 -9.11 -4.52
CA ARG A 150 13.98 -8.40 -3.79
C ARG A 150 13.45 -7.27 -2.91
N TRP A 151 12.32 -7.51 -2.26
CA TRP A 151 11.69 -6.60 -1.32
C TRP A 151 11.15 -7.36 -0.10
N VAL A 152 11.04 -6.65 1.02
CA VAL A 152 10.52 -7.22 2.28
C VAL A 152 9.00 -7.11 2.28
N ALA A 153 8.33 -8.25 2.32
CA ALA A 153 6.87 -8.30 2.38
C ALA A 153 6.35 -8.05 3.79
N LEU A 154 5.72 -6.90 3.96
CA LEU A 154 5.00 -6.50 5.17
C LEU A 154 3.69 -7.28 5.31
N PRO A 155 3.25 -7.61 6.54
CA PRO A 155 1.90 -8.11 6.75
C PRO A 155 0.86 -7.06 6.34
N TYR A 156 -0.30 -7.54 5.90
CA TYR A 156 -1.37 -6.69 5.36
C TYR A 156 -1.83 -5.60 6.33
N VAL A 157 -1.61 -5.76 7.64
CA VAL A 157 -2.05 -4.82 8.69
C VAL A 157 -1.46 -3.42 8.57
N TYR A 158 -0.31 -3.25 7.90
CA TYR A 158 0.31 -1.95 7.65
C TYR A 158 -0.26 -1.23 6.41
N ASN A 159 -0.85 -1.98 5.47
CA ASN A 159 -1.50 -1.44 4.28
C ASN A 159 -2.76 -2.25 4.00
N ALA A 160 -3.71 -2.14 4.93
CA ALA A 160 -4.89 -2.97 4.96
C ALA A 160 -5.90 -2.43 3.95
N LEU A 161 -5.82 -2.91 2.71
CA LEU A 161 -6.75 -2.52 1.66
C LEU A 161 -8.17 -2.85 2.12
N LYS A 162 -9.09 -1.87 2.14
CA LYS A 162 -10.44 -2.07 2.71
C LYS A 162 -11.18 -3.28 2.15
N THR A 163 -10.94 -3.61 0.89
CA THR A 163 -11.55 -4.76 0.20
C THR A 163 -11.09 -6.11 0.75
N LEU A 164 -9.95 -6.21 1.44
CA LEU A 164 -9.53 -7.44 2.11
C LEU A 164 -10.53 -7.85 3.19
N ARG A 165 -11.21 -6.87 3.81
CA ARG A 165 -12.26 -7.10 4.82
C ARG A 165 -13.54 -7.69 4.24
N TRP A 166 -13.74 -7.60 2.92
CA TRP A 166 -14.99 -8.01 2.29
C TRP A 166 -15.12 -9.53 2.28
N LYS A 167 -16.34 -10.01 2.52
CA LYS A 167 -16.68 -11.43 2.53
C LYS A 167 -16.31 -12.08 1.19
N GLY A 168 -15.54 -13.16 1.24
CA GLY A 168 -15.11 -13.92 0.07
C GLY A 168 -13.88 -13.35 -0.65
N ILE A 169 -13.29 -12.25 -0.16
CA ILE A 169 -12.05 -11.70 -0.70
C ILE A 169 -10.87 -12.19 0.14
N HIS A 170 -10.66 -11.59 1.32
CA HIS A 170 -9.65 -12.06 2.28
C HIS A 170 -10.15 -11.95 3.73
N ASP A 171 -11.47 -12.02 3.94
CA ASP A 171 -12.10 -11.95 5.27
C ASP A 171 -11.57 -13.03 6.23
N THR A 172 -11.13 -14.17 5.71
CA THR A 172 -10.45 -15.24 6.46
C THR A 172 -9.25 -14.76 7.27
N ILE A 173 -8.41 -13.91 6.67
CA ILE A 173 -7.17 -13.40 7.32
C ILE A 173 -7.40 -12.06 8.02
N TRP A 174 -8.51 -11.37 7.76
CA TRP A 174 -8.75 -10.05 8.32
C TRP A 174 -9.03 -10.08 9.82
N ARG A 175 -8.44 -9.15 10.58
CA ARG A 175 -8.71 -8.92 12.02
C ARG A 175 -8.75 -7.42 12.30
N ASP A 176 -9.94 -6.88 12.58
CA ASP A 176 -10.15 -5.44 12.86
C ASP A 176 -9.15 -4.90 13.90
N LYS A 177 -8.90 -5.65 14.98
CA LYS A 177 -7.99 -5.24 16.07
C LYS A 177 -6.50 -5.24 15.71
N SER A 178 -6.13 -5.90 14.62
CA SER A 178 -4.73 -5.99 14.19
C SER A 178 -4.38 -4.94 13.15
N VAL A 179 -5.38 -4.33 12.49
CA VAL A 179 -5.16 -3.31 11.47
C VAL A 179 -4.51 -2.08 12.10
N LYS A 180 -3.32 -1.72 11.62
CA LYS A 180 -2.59 -0.52 12.03
C LYS A 180 -2.87 0.65 11.10
N ASN A 181 -3.04 0.38 9.82
CA ASN A 181 -3.35 1.39 8.83
C ASN A 181 -4.26 0.81 7.73
N VAL A 182 -5.43 1.44 7.55
CA VAL A 182 -6.39 1.06 6.52
C VAL A 182 -6.20 1.92 5.29
N HIS A 183 -6.22 1.29 4.13
CA HIS A 183 -6.09 1.97 2.84
C HIS A 183 -7.43 1.92 2.12
N TYR A 184 -8.07 3.08 1.96
CA TYR A 184 -9.41 3.19 1.39
C TYR A 184 -9.42 3.08 -0.13
N ILE A 185 -8.69 2.12 -0.72
CA ILE A 185 -8.65 1.92 -2.18
C ILE A 185 -10.05 1.82 -2.79
N LEU A 186 -10.17 2.27 -4.04
CA LEU A 186 -11.43 2.26 -4.81
C LEU A 186 -12.53 3.12 -4.16
N SER A 187 -13.48 3.56 -4.98
CA SER A 187 -14.70 4.24 -4.51
C SER A 187 -15.75 3.23 -4.06
N PRO A 188 -16.70 3.63 -3.19
CA PRO A 188 -16.83 4.96 -2.54
C PRO A 188 -15.76 5.18 -1.46
N LYS A 189 -15.29 6.42 -1.26
CA LYS A 189 -14.39 6.78 -0.16
C LYS A 189 -15.22 7.21 1.07
N PRO A 190 -14.68 7.11 2.29
CA PRO A 190 -15.44 7.50 3.49
C PRO A 190 -15.85 8.99 3.53
N TRP A 191 -15.10 9.89 2.88
CA TRP A 191 -15.45 11.32 2.77
C TRP A 191 -16.45 11.65 1.66
N ASP A 192 -16.75 10.70 0.77
CA ASP A 192 -17.79 10.87 -0.25
C ASP A 192 -19.19 10.55 0.34
N GLU A 193 -19.23 9.95 1.52
CA GLU A 193 -20.46 9.53 2.18
C GLU A 193 -21.11 10.72 2.90
N LEU A 194 -21.94 11.44 2.16
CA LEU A 194 -22.90 12.39 2.72
C LEU A 194 -23.88 11.62 3.61
N ALA A 195 -23.69 11.68 4.93
CA ALA A 195 -24.62 11.55 6.08
C ALA A 195 -25.80 10.53 6.06
N ASP A 196 -25.98 9.73 5.02
CA ASP A 196 -27.25 9.10 4.66
C ASP A 196 -27.11 7.56 4.63
N GLY A 197 -26.40 7.01 5.61
CA GLY A 197 -26.75 5.76 6.30
C GLY A 197 -27.05 4.48 5.52
N GLN A 198 -26.68 4.30 4.23
CA GLN A 198 -26.98 3.09 3.47
C GLN A 198 -25.76 2.49 2.77
N GLY A 199 -25.42 1.24 3.14
CA GLY A 199 -24.56 0.34 2.36
C GLY A 199 -23.06 0.42 2.62
N HIS A 200 -22.66 0.87 3.81
CA HIS A 200 -21.28 1.26 4.14
C HIS A 200 -20.31 0.09 4.19
N ASP A 201 -19.15 0.26 3.56
CA ASP A 201 -17.97 -0.52 3.92
C ASP A 201 -17.74 -0.32 5.42
N PRO A 202 -17.75 -1.37 6.26
CA PRO A 202 -17.73 -1.16 7.70
C PRO A 202 -16.42 -0.57 8.21
N SER A 203 -15.36 -0.51 7.39
CA SER A 203 -14.13 0.22 7.73
C SER A 203 -14.31 1.74 7.70
N HIS A 204 -15.30 2.28 6.98
CA HIS A 204 -15.50 3.73 6.85
C HIS A 204 -15.81 4.41 8.20
N VAL A 205 -16.39 3.67 9.16
CA VAL A 205 -16.63 4.17 10.53
C VAL A 205 -15.33 4.63 11.21
N TRP A 206 -14.19 4.04 10.87
CA TRP A 206 -12.90 4.41 11.43
C TRP A 206 -12.48 5.82 10.99
N TRP A 207 -12.54 6.10 9.69
CA TRP A 207 -12.24 7.46 9.18
C TRP A 207 -13.24 8.48 9.68
N ILE A 208 -14.55 8.16 9.68
CA ILE A 208 -15.60 9.08 10.16
C ILE A 208 -15.35 9.48 11.61
N SER A 209 -15.02 8.51 12.46
CA SER A 209 -14.73 8.77 13.89
C SER A 209 -13.47 9.61 14.05
N LEU A 210 -12.37 9.26 13.37
CA LEU A 210 -11.12 10.01 13.42
C LEU A 210 -11.27 11.45 12.91
N ASN A 211 -12.02 11.65 11.81
CA ASN A 211 -12.24 12.98 11.28
C ASN A 211 -13.14 13.82 12.19
N ALA A 212 -14.15 13.22 12.83
CA ALA A 212 -14.97 13.91 13.83
C ALA A 212 -14.14 14.35 15.05
N GLU A 213 -13.21 13.51 15.52
CA GLU A 213 -12.26 13.85 16.58
C GLU A 213 -11.33 15.01 16.16
N ARG A 214 -10.72 14.92 14.97
CA ARG A 214 -9.89 15.99 14.39
C ARG A 214 -10.62 17.33 14.35
N LEU A 215 -11.83 17.36 13.78
CA LEU A 215 -12.63 18.57 13.66
C LEU A 215 -12.99 19.18 15.02
N ALA A 216 -13.29 18.34 16.02
CA ALA A 216 -13.56 18.79 17.38
C ALA A 216 -12.31 19.44 18.03
N GLU A 217 -11.13 18.86 17.82
CA GLU A 217 -9.85 19.43 18.30
C GLU A 217 -9.51 20.76 17.61
N GLU A 218 -9.68 20.84 16.29
CA GLU A 218 -9.44 22.07 15.53
C GLU A 218 -10.38 23.20 15.95
N GLN A 219 -11.67 22.89 16.14
CA GLN A 219 -12.65 23.83 16.66
C GLN A 219 -12.24 24.36 18.05
N GLN A 220 -11.76 23.49 18.95
CA GLN A 220 -11.26 23.91 20.26
C GLN A 220 -10.02 24.82 20.17
N ARG A 221 -9.21 24.66 19.13
CA ARG A 221 -8.03 25.48 18.85
C ARG A 221 -8.33 26.75 18.07
N GLY A 222 -9.59 26.99 17.70
CA GLY A 222 -10.01 28.13 16.88
C GLY A 222 -9.52 28.07 15.43
N LEU A 223 -9.21 26.86 14.93
CA LEU A 223 -8.82 26.63 13.56
C LEU A 223 -10.09 26.36 12.73
N THR A 224 -10.22 27.04 11.59
CA THR A 224 -11.25 26.78 10.58
C THR A 224 -10.54 26.68 9.25
N ASP A 225 -10.17 25.48 8.83
CA ASP A 225 -9.46 25.21 7.57
C ASP A 225 -10.41 25.00 6.38
N GLY A 226 -11.72 24.84 6.64
CA GLY A 226 -12.75 24.71 5.61
C GLY A 226 -12.85 23.32 5.00
N PHE A 227 -12.21 22.30 5.60
CA PHE A 227 -12.20 20.91 5.14
C PHE A 227 -12.61 19.93 6.25
#